data_AF-A0A816JE43-F1
#
_entry.id   AF-A0A816JE43-F1
#
_cell.length_a   1.000
_cell.length_b   1.000
_cell.length_c   1.000
_cell.angle_alpha   90.00
_cell.angle_beta   90.00
_cell.angle_gamma   90.00
#
_symmetry.space_group_name_H-M   'P 1'
#
loop_
_entity.id
_entity.type
_entity.pdbx_description
1 polymer ?
#
loop_
_entity_poly.entity_id
_entity_poly.type
_entity_poly.pdbx_seq_one_letter_code
_entity_poly.pdbx_strand_id
1 'polypeptide(L)' 'LISPLIEIDFLLSLFERTLKSELCRNNVRISIIGDSSKLPKSLLKVINEVEKLQRTTRGFS' A
#
# COMPACT_ATOMS: atom_id res chain seq x y z
N LEU A 1 9.87 -23.63 -14.33
CA LEU A 1 9.58 -23.24 -12.94
C LEU A 1 9.87 -21.75 -12.81
N ILE A 2 8.91 -20.97 -12.32
CA ILE A 2 9.12 -19.55 -12.03
C ILE A 2 9.93 -19.46 -10.73
N SER A 3 10.96 -18.61 -10.70
CA SER A 3 11.74 -18.41 -9.47
C SER A 3 10.86 -17.69 -8.44
N PRO A 4 10.80 -18.15 -7.17
CA PRO A 4 10.04 -17.49 -6.12
C PRO A 4 10.39 -16.00 -5.96
N LEU A 5 11.64 -15.64 -6.25
CA LEU A 5 12.08 -14.24 -6.21
C LEU A 5 11.38 -13.39 -7.29
N ILE A 6 11.19 -13.94 -8.49
CA ILE A 6 10.48 -13.25 -9.58
C ILE A 6 9.01 -13.03 -9.20
N GLU A 7 8.37 -14.03 -8.60
CA GLU A 7 6.98 -13.92 -8.15
C GLU A 7 6.84 -12.89 -7.01
N ILE A 8 7.74 -12.93 -6.03
CA ILE A 8 7.75 -11.96 -4.92
C ILE A 8 7.94 -10.53 -5.44
N ASP A 9 8.93 -10.31 -6.32
CA ASP A 9 9.19 -8.99 -6.89
C ASP A 9 8.01 -8.48 -7.71
N PHE A 10 7.35 -9.37 -8.47
CA PHE A 10 6.14 -9.05 -9.22
C PHE A 10 4.99 -8.65 -8.28
N LEU A 11 4.73 -9.43 -7.23
CA LEU A 11 3.66 -9.15 -6.27
C LEU A 11 3.89 -7.83 -5.53
N LEU A 12 5.12 -7.56 -5.09
CA LEU A 12 5.49 -6.30 -4.43
C LEU A 12 5.29 -5.10 -5.37
N SER A 13 5.70 -5.24 -6.63
CA SER A 13 5.55 -4.20 -7.66
C SER A 13 4.09 -3.96 -8.01
N LEU A 14 3.28 -5.03 -8.12
CA LEU A 14 1.84 -4.94 -8.35
C LEU A 14 1.15 -4.22 -7.20
N PHE A 15 1.50 -4.59 -5.96
CA PHE A 15 0.92 -3.97 -4.77
C PHE A 15 1.22 -2.47 -4.73
N GLU A 16 2.46 -2.06 -4.99
CA GLU A 16 2.84 -0.64 -5.03
C GLU A 16 2.05 0.15 -6.08
N ARG A 17 1.86 -0.42 -7.27
CA ARG A 17 1.10 0.22 -8.37
C ARG A 17 -0.38 0.35 -8.04
N THR A 18 -0.99 -0.69 -7.48
CA THR A 18 -2.42 -0.66 -7.11
C THR A 18 -2.70 0.36 -6.02
N LEU A 19 -1.83 0.45 -5.00
CA LEU A 19 -1.95 1.48 -3.96
C LEU A 19 -1.88 2.90 -4.54
N LYS A 20 -1.00 3.15 -5.53
CA LYS A 20 -0.85 4.47 -6.16
C LYS A 20 -1.99 4.83 -7.13
N SER A 21 -2.50 3.86 -7.89
CA SER A 21 -3.44 4.13 -9.00
C SER A 21 -4.92 4.10 -8.57
N GLU A 22 -5.33 3.03 -7.89
CA GLU A 22 -6.75 2.69 -7.75
C GLU A 22 -7.35 3.16 -6.42
N LEU A 23 -6.50 3.26 -5.41
CA LEU A 23 -6.92 3.46 -4.03
C LEU A 23 -6.90 4.93 -3.59
N CYS A 24 -6.10 5.77 -4.23
CA CYS A 24 -6.14 7.23 -4.05
C CYS A 24 -7.34 7.88 -4.74
N ARG A 25 -7.99 7.19 -5.69
CA ARG A 25 -9.08 7.75 -6.51
C ARG A 25 -10.46 7.50 -5.95
N ASN A 26 -10.61 6.44 -5.16
CA ASN A 26 -11.89 6.07 -4.56
C ASN A 26 -11.84 6.47 -3.08
N ASN A 27 -12.87 7.14 -2.57
CA ASN A 27 -12.98 7.62 -1.19
C ASN A 27 -13.16 6.45 -0.19
N VAL A 28 -12.24 5.49 -0.21
CA VAL A 28 -12.30 4.19 0.44
C VAL A 28 -11.22 4.14 1.50
N ARG A 29 -11.59 3.87 2.76
CA ARG A 29 -10.60 3.74 3.85
C ARG A 29 -9.83 2.41 3.74
N ILE A 30 -8.51 2.49 3.72
CA ILE A 30 -7.59 1.35 3.63
C ILE A 30 -6.92 1.18 4.97
N SER A 31 -6.71 -0.07 5.36
CA SER A 31 -5.96 -0.44 6.55
C SER A 31 -5.16 -1.68 6.22
N ILE A 32 -3.90 -1.70 6.64
CA ILE A 32 -2.97 -2.79 6.33
C ILE A 32 -2.82 -3.69 7.54
N ILE A 33 -2.97 -4.99 7.31
CA ILE A 33 -2.90 -6.02 8.35
C ILE A 33 -1.69 -6.91 8.05
N GLY A 34 -0.86 -7.14 9.05
CA GLY A 34 0.35 -7.96 8.96
C GLY A 34 1.62 -7.20 9.34
N ASP A 35 2.74 -7.92 9.37
CA ASP A 35 4.05 -7.35 9.69
C ASP A 35 4.64 -6.61 8.47
N SER A 36 4.42 -5.29 8.44
CA SER A 36 4.90 -4.42 7.37
C SER A 36 6.42 -4.19 7.41
N SER A 37 7.12 -4.53 8.50
CA SER A 37 8.57 -4.28 8.64
C SER A 37 9.42 -5.01 7.61
N LYS A 38 8.88 -6.09 7.03
CA LYS A 38 9.53 -6.92 6.00
C LYS A 38 9.32 -6.42 4.58
N LEU A 39 8.50 -5.39 4.39
CA LEU A 39 8.20 -4.84 3.07
C LEU A 39 9.32 -3.89 2.60
N PRO A 40 9.53 -3.76 1.28
CA PRO A 40 10.44 -2.76 0.74
C PRO A 40 10.11 -1.35 1.22
N LYS A 41 11.15 -0.53 1.44
CA LYS A 41 11.00 0.86 1.89
C LYS A 41 10.13 1.71 0.95
N SER A 42 10.16 1.44 -0.36
CA SER A 42 9.31 2.14 -1.34
C SER A 42 7.83 1.87 -1.06
N LEU A 43 7.47 0.61 -0.87
CA LEU A 43 6.11 0.18 -0.59
C LEU A 43 5.63 0.69 0.77
N LEU A 44 6.48 0.61 1.81
CA LEU A 44 6.19 1.19 3.13
C LEU A 44 5.88 2.69 3.06
N LYS A 45 6.61 3.44 2.24
CA LYS A 45 6.35 4.87 2.03
C LYS A 45 4.97 5.08 1.42
N VAL A 46 4.63 4.32 0.36
CA VAL A 46 3.32 4.42 -0.30
C VAL A 46 2.18 4.09 0.65
N ILE A 47 2.32 3.02 1.43
CA ILE A 47 1.38 2.61 2.47
C ILE A 47 1.12 3.76 3.46
N ASN A 48 2.19 4.33 4.01
CA ASN A 48 2.07 5.41 4.99
C ASN A 48 1.39 6.66 4.40
N GLU A 49 1.69 7.00 3.14
CA GLU A 49 1.05 8.14 2.48
C GLU A 49 -0.44 7.89 2.23
N VAL A 50 -0.81 6.69 1.78
CA VAL A 50 -2.22 6.31 1.58
C VAL A 50 -2.99 6.35 2.90
N GLU A 51 -2.43 5.81 3.98
CA GLU A 51 -3.10 5.89 5.29
C GLU A 51 -3.20 7.32 5.84
N LYS A 52 -2.20 8.18 5.59
CA LYS A 52 -2.23 9.59 6.02
C LYS A 52 -3.28 10.39 5.27
N LEU A 53 -3.36 10.25 3.94
CA LEU A 53 -4.36 10.95 3.13
C LEU A 53 -5.79 10.72 3.65
N GLN A 54 -6.04 9.54 4.21
CA GLN A 54 -7.35 9.14 4.71
C GLN A 54 -7.59 9.47 6.19
N ARG A 55 -6.55 9.89 6.94
CA ARG A 55 -6.70 10.35 8.33
C ARG A 55 -7.24 11.79 8.43
N THR A 56 -7.20 12.58 7.36
CA THR A 56 -7.63 14.00 7.34
C THR A 56 -9.16 14.20 7.36
N THR A 57 -9.98 13.14 7.25
CA THR A 57 -11.45 13.20 7.41
C THR A 57 -11.93 12.76 8.80
N ARG A 58 -11.24 13.18 9.87
CA ARG A 58 -11.72 13.04 11.25
C ARG A 58 -11.52 14.35 12.02
N GLY A 59 -12.41 15.30 11.78
CA GLY A 59 -12.41 16.59 12.46
C GLY A 59 -13.68 17.41 12.23
N PHE A 60 -14.85 16.78 12.34
CA PHE A 60 -16.11 17.48 12.63
C PHE A 60 -16.84 16.71 13.73
N SER A 61 -16.46 16.99 14.97
CA SER A 61 -17.30 16.99 16.16
C SER A 61 -16.59 17.76 17.26
#